data_AF-A0AAU0F103-F1
#
_entry.id   AF-A0AAU0F103-F1
#
_cell.length_a   1.000
_cell.length_b   1.000
_cell.length_c   1.000
_cell.angle_alpha   90.00
_cell.angle_beta   90.00
_cell.angle_gamma   90.00
#
_symmetry.space_group_name_H-M   'P 1'
#
loop_
_entity.id
_entity.type
_entity.pdbx_description
1 polymer ?
#
loop_
_entity_poly.entity_id
_entity_poly.type
_entity_poly.pdbx_seq_one_letter_code
_entity_poly.pdbx_strand_id
1 'polypeptide(L)'
;MMNQLNYNPDVLTCLANLSNDEVFTPPHIAQQMLDMLPQDLWSNPDAKFLDPFAKSGIFLREIAKRLLVGLEKQFPVLEERINHIMKNQLYGIGITELTAMLTRRTLYCTKTANHDKYAIADFDTPEGNIFFEEIAHTWDKRGKCVYCGATEKELGDAKREGLSLHAYAFIHDKNPFTNMKFDVIIGNPPYQLNDGGGTGSSATPIYQKFIQQAIKLNPHYLVMITPSRWFAGGKGLDKFRDEMLNDRRWKEIHDYPNEKEVFPEIKAEGGVNYFLWDRNYQGDCLIKTYVEKKVVSELKRPLREEGAGVFIRYNEAIPILRKVQALKEKSFAEVVSSRKPFGLASTVKGNA
;
A
#
# COMPACT_ATOMS: atom_id res chain seq x y z
N MET A 1 -15.48 -23.61 -37.43
CA MET A 1 -14.08 -23.92 -37.06
C MET A 1 -13.16 -23.11 -37.95
N MET A 2 -12.48 -22.10 -37.37
CA MET A 2 -11.06 -21.76 -37.53
C MET A 2 -10.82 -20.27 -37.22
N ASN A 3 -10.10 -20.06 -36.11
CA ASN A 3 -9.16 -18.99 -35.79
C ASN A 3 -9.60 -17.54 -36.01
N GLN A 4 -10.19 -16.94 -34.98
CA GLN A 4 -9.92 -15.52 -34.69
C GLN A 4 -8.60 -15.43 -33.94
N LEU A 5 -7.59 -14.95 -34.67
CA LEU A 5 -6.25 -14.66 -34.22
C LEU A 5 -6.24 -13.61 -33.11
N ASN A 6 -5.50 -13.92 -32.04
CA ASN A 6 -4.75 -13.03 -31.16
C ASN A 6 -4.94 -11.52 -31.42
N TYR A 7 -5.85 -10.90 -30.67
CA TYR A 7 -5.78 -9.46 -30.46
C TYR A 7 -4.64 -9.19 -29.46
N ASN A 8 -3.50 -8.73 -29.96
CA ASN A 8 -2.43 -8.19 -29.14
C ASN A 8 -2.81 -6.76 -28.79
N PRO A 9 -3.09 -6.42 -27.52
CA PRO A 9 -3.38 -5.04 -27.15
C PRO A 9 -2.18 -4.15 -27.52
N ASP A 10 -2.45 -3.01 -28.16
CA ASP A 10 -1.44 -2.03 -28.53
C ASP A 10 -0.64 -1.64 -27.27
N VAL A 11 0.69 -1.56 -27.38
CA VAL A 11 1.57 -1.11 -26.30
C VAL A 11 1.10 0.23 -25.75
N LEU A 12 0.60 1.13 -26.59
CA LEU A 12 0.03 2.41 -26.16
C LEU A 12 -1.28 2.25 -25.39
N THR A 13 -2.09 1.23 -25.66
CA THR A 13 -3.27 0.88 -24.87
C THR A 13 -2.87 0.29 -23.51
N CYS A 14 -1.87 -0.59 -23.47
CA CYS A 14 -1.29 -1.09 -22.21
C CYS A 14 -0.66 0.05 -21.37
N LEU A 15 0.00 1.02 -22.02
CA LEU A 15 0.58 2.20 -21.36
C LEU A 15 -0.49 3.21 -20.92
N ALA A 16 -1.55 3.41 -21.71
CA ALA A 16 -2.69 4.24 -21.33
C ALA A 16 -3.48 3.65 -20.14
N ASN A 17 -3.36 2.34 -19.93
CA ASN A 17 -3.88 1.61 -18.78
C ASN A 17 -2.98 1.68 -17.53
N LEU A 18 -1.81 2.33 -17.60
CA LEU A 18 -1.02 2.71 -16.42
C LEU A 18 -1.80 3.81 -15.67
N SER A 19 -2.82 3.37 -14.95
CA SER A 19 -3.75 4.22 -14.22
C SER A 19 -3.07 4.96 -13.07
N ASN A 20 -3.81 5.86 -12.41
CA ASN A 20 -3.43 6.49 -11.13
C ASN A 20 -3.00 5.49 -10.03
N ASP A 21 -3.21 4.19 -10.21
CA ASP A 21 -2.87 3.13 -9.25
C ASP A 21 -1.38 2.74 -9.32
N GLU A 22 -0.64 3.21 -10.32
CA GLU A 22 0.77 2.90 -10.57
C GLU A 22 1.72 4.01 -10.11
N VAL A 23 1.55 4.38 -8.86
CA VAL A 23 2.47 5.28 -8.17
C VAL A 23 3.80 4.59 -7.91
N PHE A 24 4.85 4.97 -8.65
CA PHE A 24 6.20 4.46 -8.40
C PHE A 24 6.84 5.15 -7.20
N THR A 25 7.24 4.36 -6.20
CA THR A 25 7.95 4.88 -5.03
C THR A 25 9.37 5.32 -5.40
N PRO A 26 9.77 6.57 -5.09
CA PRO A 26 11.14 7.02 -5.31
C PRO A 26 12.15 6.16 -4.52
N PRO A 27 13.35 5.89 -5.06
CA PRO A 27 14.35 5.07 -4.38
C PRO A 27 14.73 5.55 -2.98
N HIS A 28 14.85 6.87 -2.78
CA HIS A 28 15.19 7.43 -1.47
C HIS A 28 14.10 7.19 -0.41
N ILE A 29 12.82 7.15 -0.82
CA ILE A 29 11.69 6.85 0.07
C ILE A 29 11.68 5.36 0.40
N ALA A 30 11.93 4.49 -0.59
CA ALA A 30 12.04 3.06 -0.35
C ALA A 30 13.19 2.74 0.64
N GLN A 31 14.33 3.43 0.53
CA GLN A 31 15.44 3.30 1.48
C GLN A 31 15.04 3.76 2.88
N GLN A 32 14.43 4.95 3.02
CA GLN A 32 13.92 5.44 4.31
C GLN A 32 12.93 4.47 4.97
N MET A 33 12.03 3.89 4.18
CA MET A 33 11.07 2.88 4.67
C MET A 33 11.78 1.63 5.20
N LEU A 34 12.81 1.16 4.49
CA LEU A 34 13.61 0.00 4.91
C LEU A 34 14.54 0.32 6.10
N ASP A 35 14.93 1.58 6.31
CA ASP A 35 15.77 2.00 7.43
C ASP A 35 15.06 1.93 8.79
N MET A 36 13.72 1.89 8.80
CA MET A 36 12.95 1.63 10.02
C MET A 36 13.07 0.18 10.52
N LEU A 37 13.51 -0.75 9.65
CA LEU A 37 13.60 -2.17 9.98
C LEU A 37 14.89 -2.47 10.79
N PRO A 38 14.85 -3.47 11.70
CA PRO A 38 16.03 -3.92 12.42
C PRO A 38 17.17 -4.38 11.49
N GLN A 39 18.41 -4.05 11.86
CA GLN A 39 19.57 -4.29 11.00
C GLN A 39 19.99 -5.77 10.92
N ASP A 40 19.63 -6.57 11.93
CA ASP A 40 19.88 -8.01 12.00
C ASP A 40 19.10 -8.79 10.93
N LEU A 41 17.97 -8.25 10.44
CA LEU A 41 17.23 -8.84 9.30
C LEU A 41 18.11 -9.01 8.06
N TRP A 42 19.03 -8.08 7.81
CA TRP A 42 19.87 -8.11 6.60
C TRP A 42 20.94 -9.20 6.64
N SER A 43 21.20 -9.77 7.81
CA SER A 43 22.14 -10.89 8.00
C SER A 43 21.41 -12.21 8.30
N ASN A 44 20.08 -12.24 8.25
CA ASN A 44 19.29 -13.45 8.51
C ASN A 44 19.04 -14.21 7.18
N PRO A 45 19.59 -15.43 7.00
CA PRO A 45 19.43 -16.19 5.77
C PRO A 45 17.98 -16.71 5.58
N ASP A 46 17.20 -16.79 6.66
CA ASP A 46 15.83 -17.31 6.63
C ASP A 46 14.76 -16.22 6.52
N ALA A 47 15.17 -14.94 6.57
CA ALA A 47 14.24 -13.81 6.53
C ALA A 47 13.49 -13.76 5.19
N LYS A 48 12.16 -13.64 5.25
CA LYS A 48 11.27 -13.58 4.07
C LYS A 48 10.59 -12.23 3.94
N PHE A 49 10.59 -11.71 2.71
CA PHE A 49 10.08 -10.39 2.35
C PHE A 49 9.03 -10.51 1.26
N LEU A 50 7.92 -9.80 1.41
CA LEU A 50 6.84 -9.74 0.43
C LEU A 50 6.53 -8.30 0.03
N ASP A 51 6.51 -8.02 -1.27
CA ASP A 51 5.85 -6.85 -1.86
C ASP A 51 4.56 -7.28 -2.59
N PRO A 52 3.37 -7.16 -1.96
CA PRO A 52 2.14 -7.74 -2.47
C PRO A 52 1.47 -6.92 -3.59
N PHE A 53 2.12 -5.87 -4.06
CA PHE A 53 1.64 -5.02 -5.15
C PHE A 53 2.83 -4.40 -5.90
N ALA A 54 3.83 -5.24 -6.17
CA ALA A 54 5.09 -4.91 -6.78
C ALA A 54 4.89 -4.25 -8.14
N LYS A 55 5.39 -3.01 -8.27
CA LYS A 55 5.31 -2.21 -9.49
C LYS A 55 6.60 -2.31 -10.30
N SER A 56 7.59 -1.51 -9.94
CA SER A 56 8.94 -1.54 -10.52
C SER A 56 9.87 -2.53 -9.83
N GLY A 57 9.42 -3.22 -8.78
CA GLY A 57 10.27 -4.06 -7.93
C GLY A 57 11.24 -3.27 -7.03
N ILE A 58 11.06 -1.95 -6.86
CA ILE A 58 12.00 -1.09 -6.12
C ILE A 58 12.27 -1.57 -4.68
N PHE A 59 11.24 -1.96 -3.93
CA PHE A 59 11.42 -2.44 -2.56
C PHE A 59 12.22 -3.73 -2.52
N LEU A 60 11.83 -4.72 -3.31
CA LEU A 60 12.53 -6.01 -3.41
C LEU A 60 13.98 -5.84 -3.87
N ARG A 61 14.26 -4.91 -4.80
CA ARG A 61 15.62 -4.59 -5.24
C ARG A 61 16.48 -4.00 -4.13
N GLU A 62 15.95 -3.03 -3.38
CA GLU A 62 16.72 -2.42 -2.28
C GLU A 62 16.93 -3.41 -1.12
N ILE A 63 15.97 -4.31 -0.87
CA ILE A 63 16.14 -5.45 0.05
C ILE A 63 17.26 -6.39 -0.44
N ALA A 64 17.22 -6.79 -1.72
CA ALA A 64 18.23 -7.65 -2.33
C ALA A 64 19.65 -7.06 -2.15
N LYS A 65 19.82 -5.75 -2.38
CA LYS A 65 21.10 -5.06 -2.17
C LYS A 65 21.60 -5.16 -0.73
N ARG A 66 20.72 -5.03 0.27
CA ARG A 66 21.08 -5.14 1.69
C ARG A 66 21.45 -6.59 2.05
N LEU A 67 20.66 -7.57 1.59
CA LEU A 67 20.94 -8.99 1.82
C LEU A 67 22.23 -9.46 1.14
N LEU A 68 22.54 -8.96 -0.06
CA LEU A 68 23.78 -9.28 -0.77
C LEU A 68 25.04 -8.90 0.00
N VAL A 69 24.97 -7.83 0.81
CA VAL A 69 26.05 -7.42 1.71
C VAL A 69 25.98 -8.20 3.03
N GLY A 70 24.82 -8.23 3.68
CA GLY A 70 24.67 -8.83 5.01
C GLY A 70 24.88 -10.36 5.05
N LEU A 71 24.65 -11.05 3.94
CA LEU A 71 24.83 -12.50 3.83
C LEU A 71 26.19 -12.94 3.30
N GLU A 72 27.11 -12.01 2.99
CA GLU A 72 28.40 -12.33 2.36
C GLU A 72 29.22 -13.36 3.14
N LYS A 73 29.21 -13.31 4.48
CA LYS A 73 29.94 -14.27 5.31
C LYS A 73 29.33 -15.68 5.33
N GLN A 74 28.02 -15.78 5.14
CA GLN A 74 27.28 -17.05 5.19
C GLN A 74 27.23 -17.71 3.81
N PHE A 75 27.15 -16.90 2.75
CA PHE A 75 27.18 -17.32 1.35
C PHE A 75 28.32 -16.57 0.63
N PRO A 76 29.57 -17.03 0.75
CA PRO A 76 30.73 -16.32 0.20
C PRO A 76 30.74 -16.30 -1.33
N VAL A 77 30.19 -17.35 -1.96
CA VAL A 77 30.03 -17.42 -3.42
C VAL A 77 28.86 -16.54 -3.85
N LEU A 78 29.14 -15.52 -4.68
CA LEU A 78 28.14 -14.54 -5.09
C LEU A 78 26.93 -15.16 -5.79
N GLU A 79 27.15 -16.14 -6.67
CA GLU A 79 26.10 -16.83 -7.41
C GLU A 79 25.17 -17.59 -6.47
N GLU A 80 25.71 -18.38 -5.53
CA GLU A 80 24.93 -19.07 -4.50
C GLU A 80 24.14 -18.09 -3.63
N ARG A 81 24.74 -16.95 -3.29
CA ARG A 81 24.09 -15.89 -2.51
C ARG A 81 22.93 -15.26 -3.26
N ILE A 82 23.10 -14.92 -4.53
CA ILE A 82 22.02 -14.39 -5.39
C ILE A 82 20.91 -15.42 -5.51
N ASN A 83 21.26 -16.68 -5.81
CA ASN A 83 20.30 -17.77 -5.94
C ASN A 83 19.47 -17.95 -4.65
N HIS A 84 20.13 -17.96 -3.50
CA HIS A 84 19.46 -18.06 -2.20
C HIS A 84 18.49 -16.91 -1.95
N ILE A 85 18.95 -15.66 -2.13
CA ILE A 85 18.13 -14.46 -1.89
C ILE A 85 16.90 -14.48 -2.80
N MET A 86 17.08 -14.71 -4.10
CA MET A 86 15.99 -14.64 -5.08
C MET A 86 14.97 -15.76 -4.86
N LYS A 87 15.41 -16.99 -4.59
CA LYS A 87 14.52 -18.16 -4.48
C LYS A 87 13.86 -18.29 -3.12
N ASN A 88 14.54 -17.89 -2.05
CA ASN A 88 14.11 -18.24 -0.69
C ASN A 88 13.67 -17.03 0.16
N GLN A 89 14.01 -15.81 -0.24
CA GLN A 89 13.79 -14.62 0.60
C GLN A 89 12.87 -13.56 -0.03
N LEU A 90 12.86 -13.41 -1.35
CA LEU A 90 12.11 -12.34 -2.03
C LEU A 90 10.87 -12.86 -2.73
N TYR A 91 9.71 -12.28 -2.40
CA TYR A 91 8.41 -12.63 -2.96
C TYR A 91 7.65 -11.38 -3.37
N GLY A 92 6.88 -11.46 -4.46
CA GLY A 92 6.12 -10.33 -4.94
C GLY A 92 4.85 -10.71 -5.69
N ILE A 93 3.87 -9.81 -5.69
CA ILE A 93 2.67 -9.92 -6.51
C ILE A 93 2.57 -8.67 -7.37
N GLY A 94 2.62 -8.83 -8.69
CA GLY A 94 2.35 -7.73 -9.62
C GLY A 94 0.88 -7.31 -9.57
N ILE A 95 0.61 -6.05 -9.90
CA ILE A 95 -0.77 -5.54 -10.00
C ILE A 95 -1.32 -5.60 -11.43
N THR A 96 -0.42 -5.73 -12.40
CA THR A 96 -0.66 -5.89 -13.83
C THR A 96 0.40 -6.84 -14.38
N GLU A 97 0.18 -7.41 -15.56
CA GLU A 97 1.17 -8.27 -16.21
C GLU A 97 2.49 -7.51 -16.42
N LEU A 98 2.39 -6.25 -16.86
CA LEU A 98 3.53 -5.38 -17.09
C LEU A 98 4.35 -5.12 -15.81
N THR A 99 3.70 -4.82 -14.68
CA THR A 99 4.40 -4.62 -13.41
C THR A 99 5.06 -5.88 -12.88
N ALA A 100 4.43 -7.05 -13.08
CA ALA A 100 5.07 -8.34 -12.80
C ALA A 100 6.33 -8.55 -13.66
N MET A 101 6.25 -8.28 -14.97
CA MET A 101 7.40 -8.37 -15.88
C MET A 101 8.52 -7.38 -15.51
N LEU A 102 8.19 -6.14 -15.14
CA LEU A 102 9.16 -5.12 -14.70
C LEU A 102 9.85 -5.53 -13.40
N THR A 103 9.09 -6.08 -12.45
CA THR A 103 9.62 -6.60 -11.19
C THR A 103 10.55 -7.78 -11.43
N ARG A 104 10.16 -8.75 -12.28
CA ARG A 104 11.04 -9.87 -12.70
C ARG A 104 12.30 -9.36 -13.38
N ARG A 105 12.20 -8.42 -14.31
CA ARG A 105 13.39 -7.83 -14.96
C ARG A 105 14.32 -7.15 -13.96
N THR A 106 13.74 -6.51 -12.94
CA THR A 106 14.51 -5.81 -11.91
C THR A 106 15.25 -6.75 -10.97
N LEU A 107 14.65 -7.90 -10.64
CA LEU A 107 15.24 -8.88 -9.72
C LEU A 107 16.07 -9.95 -10.42
N TYR A 108 15.60 -10.44 -11.57
CA TYR A 108 16.15 -11.60 -12.27
C TYR A 108 16.95 -11.23 -13.52
N CYS A 109 17.01 -9.94 -13.89
CA CYS A 109 17.55 -9.42 -15.15
C CYS A 109 16.77 -9.83 -16.42
N THR A 110 15.69 -10.59 -16.28
CA THR A 110 14.83 -11.09 -17.37
C THR A 110 13.35 -11.03 -16.96
N LYS A 111 12.45 -10.96 -17.94
CA LYS A 111 11.00 -11.05 -17.69
C LYS A 111 10.52 -12.48 -17.40
N THR A 112 11.36 -13.47 -17.67
CA THR A 112 11.09 -14.90 -17.54
C THR A 112 12.16 -15.52 -16.64
N ALA A 113 11.78 -15.89 -15.43
CA ALA A 113 12.70 -16.24 -14.35
C ALA A 113 13.52 -17.52 -14.60
N ASN A 114 13.02 -18.45 -15.41
CA ASN A 114 13.70 -19.70 -15.77
C ASN A 114 14.40 -19.65 -17.14
N HIS A 115 14.78 -18.46 -17.60
CA HIS A 115 15.50 -18.31 -18.87
C HIS A 115 16.97 -18.75 -18.73
N ASP A 116 17.31 -19.85 -19.39
CA ASP A 116 18.61 -20.54 -19.42
C ASP A 116 19.88 -19.68 -19.57
N LYS A 117 19.81 -18.52 -20.24
CA LYS A 117 20.97 -17.67 -20.55
C LYS A 117 21.03 -16.35 -19.81
N TYR A 118 19.90 -15.83 -19.35
CA TYR A 118 19.79 -14.45 -18.91
C TYR A 118 19.27 -14.29 -17.49
N ALA A 119 18.67 -15.34 -16.90
CA ALA A 119 18.30 -15.31 -15.51
C ALA A 119 19.54 -15.37 -14.63
N ILE A 120 19.62 -14.51 -13.62
CA ILE A 120 20.72 -14.52 -12.64
C ILE A 120 20.48 -15.51 -11.49
N ALA A 121 19.32 -16.17 -11.49
CA ALA A 121 18.93 -17.15 -10.50
C ALA A 121 18.12 -18.28 -11.15
N ASP A 122 18.28 -19.49 -10.64
CA ASP A 122 17.73 -20.71 -11.22
C ASP A 122 16.32 -20.98 -10.69
N PHE A 123 15.31 -20.58 -11.46
CA PHE A 123 13.92 -20.92 -11.17
C PHE A 123 13.41 -22.07 -12.05
N ASP A 124 12.48 -22.85 -11.52
CA ASP A 124 11.80 -23.90 -12.29
C ASP A 124 10.66 -23.32 -13.14
N THR A 125 10.06 -22.21 -12.69
CA THR A 125 8.91 -21.56 -13.33
C THR A 125 9.28 -20.22 -13.98
N PRO A 126 8.58 -19.82 -15.05
CA PRO A 126 8.83 -18.54 -15.71
C PRO A 126 8.49 -17.32 -14.83
N GLU A 127 7.64 -17.49 -13.82
CA GLU A 127 7.27 -16.44 -12.87
C GLU A 127 8.28 -16.28 -11.72
N GLY A 128 8.99 -17.36 -11.38
CA GLY A 128 9.73 -17.45 -10.11
C GLY A 128 8.83 -17.11 -8.93
N ASN A 129 9.34 -16.31 -7.99
CA ASN A 129 8.58 -15.82 -6.84
C ASN A 129 7.75 -14.54 -7.10
N ILE A 130 7.65 -14.08 -8.36
CA ILE A 130 6.88 -12.88 -8.73
C ILE A 130 5.59 -13.30 -9.43
N PHE A 131 4.52 -13.38 -8.65
CA PHE A 131 3.23 -13.84 -9.11
C PHE A 131 2.43 -12.73 -9.81
N PHE A 132 1.69 -13.10 -10.84
CA PHE A 132 0.58 -12.32 -11.37
C PHE A 132 -0.38 -13.27 -12.07
N GLU A 133 -1.67 -13.08 -11.83
CA GLU A 133 -2.76 -13.72 -12.55
C GLU A 133 -3.84 -12.65 -12.75
N GLU A 134 -4.36 -12.54 -13.96
CA GLU A 134 -5.53 -11.73 -14.21
C GLU A 134 -6.76 -12.45 -13.63
N ILE A 135 -7.45 -11.77 -12.71
CA ILE A 135 -8.57 -12.35 -11.99
C ILE A 135 -9.82 -11.49 -12.18
N ALA A 136 -10.99 -12.14 -12.19
CA ALA A 136 -12.27 -11.45 -12.25
C ALA A 136 -12.77 -11.06 -10.85
N HIS A 137 -13.57 -10.00 -10.78
CA HIS A 137 -14.31 -9.67 -9.57
C HIS A 137 -15.42 -10.70 -9.30
N THR A 138 -15.78 -10.89 -8.02
CA THR A 138 -16.93 -11.71 -7.63
C THR A 138 -18.06 -10.79 -7.14
N TRP A 139 -19.17 -10.76 -7.87
CA TRP A 139 -20.27 -9.83 -7.64
C TRP A 139 -21.33 -10.38 -6.67
N ASP A 140 -21.81 -9.55 -5.76
CA ASP A 140 -22.97 -9.83 -4.93
C ASP A 140 -24.29 -9.59 -5.69
N LYS A 141 -25.43 -9.90 -5.06
CA LYS A 141 -26.77 -9.70 -5.65
C LYS A 141 -27.10 -8.23 -6.01
N ARG A 142 -26.30 -7.27 -5.54
CA ARG A 142 -26.45 -5.83 -5.78
C ARG A 142 -25.41 -5.32 -6.80
N GLY A 143 -24.66 -6.21 -7.44
CA GLY A 143 -23.60 -5.87 -8.40
C GLY A 143 -22.40 -5.21 -7.74
N LYS A 144 -22.11 -5.49 -6.46
CA LYS A 144 -20.89 -5.03 -5.77
C LYS A 144 -19.91 -6.17 -5.57
N CYS A 145 -18.63 -5.93 -5.85
CA CYS A 145 -17.58 -6.90 -5.61
C CYS A 145 -17.47 -7.19 -4.11
N VAL A 146 -17.55 -8.46 -3.74
CA VAL A 146 -17.52 -8.92 -2.33
C VAL A 146 -16.20 -8.59 -1.62
N TYR A 147 -15.11 -8.43 -2.38
CA TYR A 147 -13.77 -8.19 -1.86
C TYR A 147 -13.42 -6.70 -1.80
N CYS A 148 -13.48 -5.99 -2.94
CA CYS A 148 -13.03 -4.60 -3.03
C CYS A 148 -14.16 -3.57 -3.00
N GLY A 149 -15.41 -3.98 -3.17
CA GLY A 149 -16.56 -3.06 -3.21
C GLY A 149 -16.72 -2.29 -4.53
N ALA A 150 -15.93 -2.61 -5.56
CA ALA A 150 -16.16 -2.19 -6.94
C ALA A 150 -17.60 -2.47 -7.38
N THR A 151 -18.12 -1.75 -8.38
CA THR A 151 -19.44 -2.03 -8.95
C THR A 151 -19.33 -2.68 -10.32
N GLU A 152 -20.19 -3.67 -10.60
CA GLU A 152 -20.26 -4.38 -11.89
C GLU A 152 -20.58 -3.43 -13.04
N LYS A 153 -21.38 -2.39 -12.74
CA LYS A 153 -21.69 -1.32 -13.69
C LYS A 153 -20.42 -0.61 -14.21
N GLU A 154 -19.38 -0.52 -13.40
CA GLU A 154 -18.16 0.24 -13.70
C GLU A 154 -17.01 -0.68 -14.13
N LEU A 155 -16.84 -1.82 -13.45
CA LEU A 155 -15.70 -2.74 -13.64
C LEU A 155 -16.11 -4.17 -14.02
N GLY A 156 -17.34 -4.38 -14.53
CA GLY A 156 -17.80 -5.67 -15.05
C GLY A 156 -17.16 -6.05 -16.39
N ASP A 157 -17.04 -7.35 -16.64
CA ASP A 157 -16.29 -7.95 -17.75
C ASP A 157 -16.74 -7.42 -19.13
N ALA A 158 -18.05 -7.19 -19.31
CA ALA A 158 -18.62 -6.68 -20.56
C ALA A 158 -18.16 -5.27 -20.97
N LYS A 159 -17.50 -4.52 -20.07
CA LYS A 159 -16.96 -3.17 -20.33
C LYS A 159 -15.45 -3.11 -20.46
N ARG A 160 -14.75 -4.24 -20.29
CA ARG A 160 -13.30 -4.30 -20.05
C ARG A 160 -12.54 -5.12 -21.08
N GLU A 161 -13.10 -5.31 -22.29
CA GLU A 161 -12.41 -6.02 -23.36
C GLU A 161 -11.06 -5.32 -23.68
N GLY A 162 -9.94 -6.00 -23.40
CA GLY A 162 -8.59 -5.47 -23.57
C GLY A 162 -8.09 -4.51 -22.48
N LEU A 163 -8.80 -4.39 -21.35
CA LEU A 163 -8.44 -3.54 -20.20
C LEU A 163 -8.20 -4.40 -18.94
N SER A 164 -7.24 -4.00 -18.10
CA SER A 164 -7.02 -4.66 -16.80
C SER A 164 -8.31 -4.72 -15.98
N LEU A 165 -8.58 -5.86 -15.33
CA LEU A 165 -9.77 -6.06 -14.51
C LEU A 165 -9.72 -5.31 -13.17
N HIS A 166 -8.56 -4.77 -12.74
CA HIS A 166 -8.33 -4.12 -11.43
C HIS A 166 -8.85 -4.93 -10.21
N ALA A 167 -8.93 -6.24 -10.33
CA ALA A 167 -9.07 -7.15 -9.21
C ALA A 167 -7.67 -7.61 -8.78
N TYR A 168 -7.27 -7.23 -7.57
CA TYR A 168 -5.93 -7.53 -7.06
C TYR A 168 -5.91 -8.84 -6.29
N ALA A 169 -5.10 -9.80 -6.74
CA ALA A 169 -5.00 -11.15 -6.18
C ALA A 169 -4.81 -11.16 -4.66
N PHE A 170 -3.98 -10.23 -4.14
CA PHE A 170 -3.69 -10.13 -2.71
C PHE A 170 -4.94 -10.00 -1.83
N ILE A 171 -5.97 -9.27 -2.30
CA ILE A 171 -7.19 -8.98 -1.54
C ILE A 171 -8.44 -9.73 -2.08
N HIS A 172 -8.31 -10.58 -3.12
CA HIS A 172 -9.40 -11.29 -3.80
C HIS A 172 -9.27 -12.82 -3.75
N ASP A 173 -9.00 -13.41 -2.57
CA ASP A 173 -8.91 -14.86 -2.33
C ASP A 173 -8.04 -15.66 -3.35
N LYS A 174 -7.10 -14.97 -3.99
CA LYS A 174 -6.19 -15.49 -5.01
C LYS A 174 -4.74 -15.20 -4.66
N ASN A 175 -4.47 -14.88 -3.40
CA ASN A 175 -3.12 -14.67 -2.92
C ASN A 175 -2.39 -16.04 -2.89
N PRO A 176 -1.32 -16.24 -3.68
CA PRO A 176 -0.60 -17.51 -3.72
C PRO A 176 0.19 -17.79 -2.42
N PHE A 177 0.36 -16.77 -1.57
CA PHE A 177 1.22 -16.81 -0.40
C PHE A 177 0.46 -16.86 0.94
N THR A 178 -0.82 -17.26 0.94
CA THR A 178 -1.65 -17.35 2.17
C THR A 178 -1.08 -18.27 3.25
N ASN A 179 -0.37 -19.32 2.85
CA ASN A 179 0.24 -20.29 3.77
C ASN A 179 1.72 -20.00 4.10
N MET A 180 2.25 -18.87 3.63
CA MET A 180 3.63 -18.45 3.89
C MET A 180 3.71 -17.51 5.09
N LYS A 181 4.81 -17.60 5.84
CA LYS A 181 5.15 -16.65 6.88
C LYS A 181 6.21 -15.69 6.36
N PHE A 182 5.94 -14.41 6.49
CA PHE A 182 6.85 -13.34 6.10
C PHE A 182 7.36 -12.63 7.34
N ASP A 183 8.64 -12.28 7.36
CA ASP A 183 9.20 -11.40 8.37
C ASP A 183 8.81 -9.96 8.08
N VAL A 184 8.81 -9.58 6.80
CA VAL A 184 8.47 -8.22 6.36
C VAL A 184 7.47 -8.26 5.21
N ILE A 185 6.38 -7.54 5.34
CA ILE A 185 5.54 -7.15 4.19
C ILE A 185 5.75 -5.66 3.96
N ILE A 186 6.11 -5.27 2.72
CA ILE A 186 6.44 -3.89 2.40
C ILE A 186 5.86 -3.42 1.06
N GLY A 187 5.43 -2.16 1.02
CA GLY A 187 5.52 -1.35 -0.19
C GLY A 187 4.44 -0.28 -0.36
N ASN A 188 4.03 -0.01 -1.60
CA ASN A 188 3.08 1.04 -1.95
C ASN A 188 1.78 0.47 -2.57
N PRO A 189 0.70 0.24 -1.78
CA PRO A 189 -0.56 -0.31 -2.29
C PRO A 189 -1.26 0.65 -3.27
N PRO A 190 -2.13 0.12 -4.17
CA PRO A 190 -3.09 0.95 -4.89
C PRO A 190 -3.94 1.81 -3.94
N TYR A 191 -4.12 3.10 -4.24
CA TYR A 191 -4.78 4.04 -3.33
C TYR A 191 -6.30 4.04 -3.49
N GLN A 192 -6.82 3.92 -4.70
CA GLN A 192 -8.24 4.01 -5.00
C GLN A 192 -8.60 3.06 -6.15
N LEU A 193 -9.90 2.85 -6.36
CA LEU A 193 -10.38 2.27 -7.62
C LEU A 193 -10.91 3.41 -8.49
N ASN A 194 -10.44 3.51 -9.74
CA ASN A 194 -11.07 4.39 -10.72
C ASN A 194 -12.40 3.78 -11.17
N ASP A 195 -13.50 4.40 -10.77
CA ASP A 195 -14.90 4.03 -11.04
C ASP A 195 -15.44 4.63 -12.36
N GLY A 196 -14.56 5.19 -13.20
CA GLY A 196 -14.95 5.83 -14.46
C GLY A 196 -15.69 7.16 -14.31
N GLY A 197 -15.86 7.68 -13.09
CA GLY A 197 -16.36 9.02 -12.82
C GLY A 197 -15.21 10.02 -12.73
N GLY A 198 -15.25 11.07 -13.56
CA GLY A 198 -14.19 12.09 -13.65
C GLY A 198 -13.70 12.67 -12.31
N THR A 199 -12.44 13.09 -12.32
CA THR A 199 -11.72 13.94 -11.35
C THR A 199 -12.18 13.89 -9.88
N GLY A 200 -11.58 12.97 -9.11
CA GLY A 200 -10.98 13.27 -7.81
C GLY A 200 -11.87 13.23 -6.56
N SER A 201 -13.20 13.31 -6.65
CA SER A 201 -14.05 13.52 -5.45
C SER A 201 -14.92 12.33 -5.01
N SER A 202 -15.06 11.27 -5.83
CA SER A 202 -15.93 10.12 -5.52
C SER A 202 -15.24 8.76 -5.42
N ALA A 203 -13.95 8.68 -5.77
CA ALA A 203 -13.19 7.44 -5.79
C ALA A 203 -13.12 6.80 -4.39
N THR A 204 -13.43 5.50 -4.32
CA THR A 204 -13.45 4.77 -3.05
C THR A 204 -12.02 4.33 -2.71
N PRO A 205 -11.49 4.69 -1.52
CA PRO A 205 -10.19 4.20 -1.07
C PRO A 205 -10.14 2.66 -1.08
N ILE A 206 -9.02 2.10 -1.50
CA ILE A 206 -8.80 0.63 -1.47
C ILE A 206 -7.57 0.22 -0.64
N TYR A 207 -6.60 1.12 -0.40
CA TYR A 207 -5.35 0.82 0.34
C TYR A 207 -5.59 0.19 1.72
N GLN A 208 -6.68 0.55 2.40
CA GLN A 208 -7.03 0.01 3.72
C GLN A 208 -7.26 -1.51 3.68
N LYS A 209 -7.77 -2.04 2.57
CA LYS A 209 -7.97 -3.48 2.39
C LYS A 209 -6.65 -4.23 2.29
N PHE A 210 -5.65 -3.62 1.64
CA PHE A 210 -4.30 -4.17 1.56
C PHE A 210 -3.62 -4.18 2.93
N ILE A 211 -3.72 -3.09 3.70
CA ILE A 211 -3.19 -3.05 5.07
C ILE A 211 -3.84 -4.15 5.92
N GLN A 212 -5.16 -4.21 5.95
CA GLN A 212 -5.90 -5.22 6.73
C GLN A 212 -5.52 -6.64 6.32
N GLN A 213 -5.37 -6.91 5.03
CA GLN A 213 -4.97 -8.22 4.54
C GLN A 213 -3.52 -8.57 4.87
N ALA A 214 -2.60 -7.60 4.81
CA ALA A 214 -1.22 -7.81 5.22
C ALA A 214 -1.11 -8.08 6.72
N ILE A 215 -1.87 -7.38 7.57
CA ILE A 215 -1.95 -7.68 9.01
C ILE A 215 -2.46 -9.10 9.26
N LYS A 216 -3.44 -9.58 8.48
CA LYS A 216 -3.97 -10.96 8.60
C LYS A 216 -2.95 -12.04 8.26
N LEU A 217 -2.00 -11.77 7.36
CA LEU A 217 -0.87 -12.67 7.10
C LEU A 217 0.13 -12.74 8.26
N ASN A 218 -0.07 -11.91 9.30
CA ASN A 218 0.67 -11.92 10.55
C ASN A 218 2.20 -11.83 10.38
N PRO A 219 2.72 -10.87 9.59
CA PRO A 219 4.16 -10.69 9.44
C PRO A 219 4.79 -10.22 10.75
N HIS A 220 6.12 -10.29 10.88
CA HIS A 220 6.77 -9.63 12.01
C HIS A 220 6.64 -8.11 11.88
N TYR A 221 6.98 -7.58 10.70
CA TYR A 221 6.94 -6.17 10.38
C TYR A 221 6.07 -5.91 9.16
N LEU A 222 5.32 -4.82 9.21
CA LEU A 222 4.54 -4.31 8.10
C LEU A 222 4.95 -2.86 7.86
N VAL A 223 5.38 -2.56 6.64
CA VAL A 223 5.83 -1.24 6.24
C VAL A 223 5.10 -0.81 4.96
N MET A 224 4.22 0.17 5.02
CA MET A 224 3.55 0.65 3.80
C MET A 224 3.52 2.15 3.72
N ILE A 225 3.57 2.68 2.50
CA ILE A 225 3.29 4.08 2.20
C ILE A 225 1.86 4.23 1.69
N THR A 226 1.06 5.11 2.31
CA THR A 226 -0.36 5.29 2.01
C THR A 226 -0.80 6.74 2.15
N PRO A 227 -1.97 7.13 1.59
CA PRO A 227 -2.53 8.47 1.81
C PRO A 227 -2.85 8.71 3.29
N SER A 228 -2.52 9.89 3.82
CA SER A 228 -2.81 10.28 5.22
C SER A 228 -4.28 10.63 5.48
N ARG A 229 -5.14 10.53 4.45
CA ARG A 229 -6.57 10.86 4.53
C ARG A 229 -7.31 10.07 5.61
N TRP A 230 -6.88 8.84 5.92
CA TRP A 230 -7.48 8.01 6.96
C TRP A 230 -7.34 8.62 8.37
N PHE A 231 -6.40 9.54 8.60
CA PHE A 231 -6.17 10.16 9.91
C PHE A 231 -7.43 10.80 10.48
N ALA A 232 -8.16 11.59 9.69
CA ALA A 232 -9.33 12.32 10.17
C ALA A 232 -10.55 12.27 9.24
N GLY A 233 -10.45 11.61 8.08
CA GLY A 233 -11.55 11.57 7.11
C GLY A 233 -11.46 10.39 6.16
N GLY A 234 -11.95 10.63 4.94
CA GLY A 234 -12.01 9.63 3.87
C GLY A 234 -13.28 8.78 3.92
N LYS A 235 -13.96 8.70 2.78
CA LYS A 235 -15.20 7.96 2.59
C LYS A 235 -14.96 6.46 2.85
N GLY A 236 -15.70 5.89 3.81
CA GLY A 236 -15.63 4.47 4.14
C GLY A 236 -14.43 4.05 4.98
N LEU A 237 -13.68 4.99 5.55
CA LEU A 237 -12.49 4.72 6.36
C LEU A 237 -12.73 4.72 7.87
N ASP A 238 -13.94 5.03 8.35
CA ASP A 238 -14.18 5.20 9.80
C ASP A 238 -13.89 3.93 10.60
N LYS A 239 -14.35 2.77 10.11
CA LYS A 239 -14.05 1.47 10.75
C LYS A 239 -12.56 1.16 10.72
N PHE A 240 -11.92 1.36 9.57
CA PHE A 240 -10.47 1.15 9.44
C PHE A 240 -9.70 2.06 10.39
N ARG A 241 -10.06 3.35 10.47
CA ARG A 241 -9.44 4.32 11.36
C ARG A 241 -9.57 3.89 12.81
N ASP A 242 -10.77 3.50 13.26
CA ASP A 242 -10.95 3.02 14.63
C ASP A 242 -10.14 1.75 14.91
N GLU A 243 -10.09 0.79 13.99
CA GLU A 243 -9.22 -0.40 14.10
C GLU A 243 -7.74 -0.01 14.25
N MET A 244 -7.23 0.89 13.41
CA MET A 244 -5.83 1.30 13.46
C MET A 244 -5.51 2.10 14.73
N LEU A 245 -6.38 3.04 15.11
CA LEU A 245 -6.23 3.87 16.32
C LEU A 245 -6.18 3.04 17.61
N ASN A 246 -6.86 1.89 17.65
CA ASN A 246 -6.86 0.98 18.78
C ASN A 246 -5.72 -0.05 18.73
N ASP A 247 -4.98 -0.13 17.63
CA ASP A 247 -3.87 -1.06 17.47
C ASP A 247 -2.57 -0.49 18.06
N ARG A 248 -2.09 -1.10 19.15
CA ARG A 248 -0.87 -0.68 19.86
C ARG A 248 0.44 -1.17 19.22
N ARG A 249 0.35 -1.85 18.08
CA ARG A 249 1.49 -2.39 17.30
C ARG A 249 2.05 -1.38 16.28
N TRP A 250 1.43 -0.21 16.14
CA TRP A 250 1.98 0.90 15.35
C TRP A 250 3.16 1.53 16.09
N LYS A 251 4.37 1.29 15.56
CA LYS A 251 5.62 1.71 16.20
C LYS A 251 6.05 3.10 15.74
N GLU A 252 5.98 3.37 14.43
CA GLU A 252 6.40 4.65 13.85
C GLU A 252 5.48 5.07 12.70
N ILE A 253 5.21 6.37 12.56
CA ILE A 253 4.53 6.99 11.41
C ILE A 253 5.35 8.21 10.98
N HIS A 254 5.66 8.26 9.69
CA HIS A 254 6.37 9.32 9.01
C HIS A 254 5.41 10.01 8.05
N ASP A 255 4.90 11.16 8.45
CA ASP A 255 3.85 11.89 7.76
C ASP A 255 4.40 13.06 6.93
N TYR A 256 3.93 13.13 5.68
CA TYR A 256 4.18 14.22 4.75
C TYR A 256 2.84 14.91 4.46
N PRO A 257 2.55 16.07 5.10
CA PRO A 257 1.38 16.88 4.82
C PRO A 257 1.17 17.24 3.36
N ASN A 258 2.27 17.45 2.64
CA ASN A 258 2.27 17.69 1.22
C ASN A 258 2.80 16.45 0.47
N GLU A 259 1.89 15.72 -0.19
CA GLU A 259 2.23 14.52 -0.95
C GLU A 259 3.23 14.78 -2.07
N LYS A 260 3.29 16.00 -2.61
CA LYS A 260 4.16 16.36 -3.74
C LYS A 260 5.64 16.34 -3.38
N GLU A 261 5.97 16.39 -2.09
CA GLU A 261 7.35 16.25 -1.63
C GLU A 261 7.89 14.83 -1.85
N VAL A 262 6.98 13.85 -1.86
CA VAL A 262 7.27 12.43 -2.09
C VAL A 262 6.93 12.03 -3.53
N PHE A 263 5.77 12.46 -4.02
CA PHE A 263 5.22 12.12 -5.33
C PHE A 263 4.83 13.39 -6.10
N PRO A 264 5.78 14.05 -6.80
CA PRO A 264 5.54 15.32 -7.47
C PRO A 264 4.41 15.30 -8.50
N GLU A 265 4.22 14.14 -9.15
CA GLU A 265 3.28 13.96 -10.26
C GLU A 265 1.84 13.62 -9.81
N ILE A 266 1.64 13.39 -8.50
CA ILE A 266 0.39 12.84 -7.98
C ILE A 266 -0.44 13.91 -7.29
N LYS A 267 -1.76 13.87 -7.53
CA LYS A 267 -2.76 14.69 -6.86
C LYS A 267 -3.42 13.91 -5.72
N ALA A 268 -2.64 13.47 -4.75
CA ALA A 268 -3.15 12.74 -3.59
C ALA A 268 -3.48 13.73 -2.46
N GLU A 269 -4.54 14.51 -2.64
CA GLU A 269 -4.93 15.55 -1.67
C GLU A 269 -5.07 14.99 -0.25
N GLY A 270 -4.38 15.60 0.72
CA GLY A 270 -4.39 15.22 2.13
C GLY A 270 -3.06 14.67 2.66
N GLY A 271 -2.04 14.59 1.82
CA GLY A 271 -0.71 14.10 2.18
C GLY A 271 -0.58 12.57 2.15
N VAL A 272 0.64 12.10 2.36
CA VAL A 272 0.99 10.68 2.44
C VAL A 272 1.79 10.40 3.70
N ASN A 273 1.74 9.17 4.18
CA ASN A 273 2.58 8.71 5.27
C ASN A 273 3.14 7.33 4.94
N TYR A 274 4.30 7.01 5.47
CA TYR A 274 4.71 5.62 5.64
C TYR A 274 4.83 5.28 7.11
N PHE A 275 4.71 4.00 7.43
CA PHE A 275 4.66 3.55 8.82
C PHE A 275 5.44 2.27 9.02
N LEU A 276 5.82 2.02 10.28
CA LEU A 276 6.27 0.72 10.77
C LEU A 276 5.24 0.19 11.76
N TRP A 277 4.66 -0.95 11.42
CA TRP A 277 3.88 -1.77 12.32
C TRP A 277 4.71 -3.01 12.67
N ASP A 278 4.72 -3.38 13.94
CA ASP A 278 5.49 -4.50 14.49
C ASP A 278 4.57 -5.35 15.34
N ARG A 279 4.38 -6.63 14.97
CA ARG A 279 3.41 -7.51 15.63
C ARG A 279 3.62 -7.64 17.14
N ASN A 280 4.87 -7.51 17.58
CA ASN A 280 5.29 -7.68 18.97
C ASN A 280 5.34 -6.35 19.73
N TYR A 281 5.23 -5.22 19.04
CA TYR A 281 5.26 -3.90 19.67
C TYR A 281 3.97 -3.63 20.45
N GLN A 282 4.12 -3.05 21.63
CA GLN A 282 3.02 -2.63 22.51
C GLN A 282 3.40 -1.31 23.16
N GLY A 283 3.05 -0.19 22.53
CA GLY A 283 3.48 1.10 23.04
C GLY A 283 2.95 2.30 22.29
N ASP A 284 3.48 3.46 22.67
CA ASP A 284 3.24 4.72 21.99
C ASP A 284 3.92 4.74 20.62
N CYS A 285 3.29 5.36 19.64
CA CYS A 285 3.80 5.48 18.28
C CYS A 285 4.72 6.71 18.17
N LEU A 286 5.86 6.57 17.51
CA LEU A 286 6.72 7.70 17.13
C LEU A 286 6.13 8.40 15.90
N ILE A 287 5.70 9.64 16.05
CA ILE A 287 5.12 10.43 14.97
C ILE A 287 6.11 11.49 14.51
N LYS A 288 6.57 11.39 13.26
CA LYS A 288 7.44 12.38 12.59
C LYS A 288 6.69 13.09 11.49
N THR A 289 6.76 14.42 11.47
CA THR A 289 6.18 15.24 10.41
C THR A 289 7.29 15.84 9.55
N TYR A 290 7.15 15.69 8.24
CA TYR A 290 8.09 16.18 7.24
C TYR A 290 7.50 17.36 6.48
N VAL A 291 8.25 18.46 6.43
CA VAL A 291 7.95 19.64 5.60
C VAL A 291 9.24 20.08 4.94
N GLU A 292 9.18 20.38 3.64
CA GLU A 292 10.37 20.66 2.82
C GLU A 292 11.45 19.56 2.94
N LYS A 293 11.01 18.30 3.01
CA LYS A 293 11.84 17.09 3.16
C LYS A 293 12.67 17.02 4.44
N LYS A 294 12.35 17.84 5.45
CA LYS A 294 13.00 17.85 6.77
C LYS A 294 12.00 17.47 7.86
N VAL A 295 12.48 16.77 8.90
CA VAL A 295 11.69 16.53 10.11
C VAL A 295 11.53 17.86 10.84
N VAL A 296 10.30 18.37 10.90
CA VAL A 296 9.95 19.61 11.61
C VAL A 296 9.28 19.35 12.96
N SER A 297 8.79 18.14 13.18
CA SER A 297 8.13 17.73 14.42
C SER A 297 8.35 16.24 14.66
N GLU A 298 8.64 15.87 15.90
CA GLU A 298 8.83 14.48 16.34
C GLU A 298 8.28 14.31 17.77
N LEU A 299 7.41 13.33 17.98
CA LEU A 299 6.85 13.03 19.29
C LEU A 299 6.45 11.56 19.39
N LYS A 300 6.86 10.91 20.47
CA LYS A 300 6.35 9.58 20.85
C LYS A 300 5.10 9.75 21.71
N ARG A 301 3.96 9.24 21.24
CA ARG A 301 2.65 9.40 21.90
C ARG A 301 1.66 8.30 21.51
N PRO A 302 0.56 8.09 22.28
CA PRO A 302 -0.49 7.19 21.85
C PRO A 302 -1.06 7.61 20.49
N LEU A 303 -1.42 6.63 19.67
CA LEU A 303 -2.06 6.89 18.38
C LEU A 303 -3.46 7.49 18.57
N ARG A 304 -4.17 7.07 19.62
CA ARG A 304 -5.48 7.58 20.01
C ARG A 304 -5.38 8.40 21.30
N GLU A 305 -5.64 9.70 21.20
CA GLU A 305 -5.84 10.55 22.38
C GLU A 305 -7.23 10.30 22.99
N GLU A 306 -7.35 10.49 24.30
CA GLU A 306 -8.61 10.30 25.02
C GLU A 306 -9.72 11.17 24.40
N GLY A 307 -10.89 10.59 24.16
CA GLY A 307 -12.03 11.28 23.56
C GLY A 307 -11.88 11.64 22.07
N ALA A 308 -10.74 11.32 21.42
CA ALA A 308 -10.54 11.56 20.00
C ALA A 308 -11.03 10.36 19.17
N GLY A 309 -11.94 10.61 18.22
CA GLY A 309 -12.38 9.65 17.20
C GLY A 309 -11.52 9.66 15.92
N VAL A 310 -10.45 10.44 15.92
CA VAL A 310 -9.55 10.65 14.78
C VAL A 310 -8.09 10.67 15.26
N PHE A 311 -7.17 10.38 14.34
CA PHE A 311 -5.75 10.63 14.57
C PHE A 311 -5.47 12.13 14.49
N ILE A 312 -4.95 12.69 15.59
CA ILE A 312 -4.55 14.09 15.62
C ILE A 312 -3.18 14.20 14.97
N ARG A 313 -3.16 14.68 13.73
CA ARG A 313 -1.98 14.73 12.87
C ARG A 313 -0.80 15.46 13.50
N TYR A 314 -1.01 16.69 13.96
CA TYR A 314 0.04 17.60 14.43
C TYR A 314 0.36 17.35 15.91
N ASN A 315 1.65 17.17 16.23
CA ASN A 315 2.11 16.96 17.60
C ASN A 315 1.86 18.20 18.47
N GLU A 316 1.92 19.38 17.87
CA GLU A 316 1.69 20.68 18.50
C GLU A 316 0.24 20.83 19.00
N ALA A 317 -0.71 20.10 18.40
CA ALA A 317 -2.11 20.10 18.83
C ALA A 317 -2.35 19.27 20.10
N ILE A 318 -1.44 18.35 20.45
CA ILE A 318 -1.59 17.46 21.62
C ILE A 318 -1.58 18.20 22.96
N PRO A 319 -0.59 19.07 23.27
CA PRO A 319 -0.63 19.82 24.52
C PRO A 319 -1.85 20.74 24.60
N ILE A 320 -2.30 21.29 23.46
CA ILE A 320 -3.51 22.14 23.39
C ILE A 320 -4.75 21.31 23.74
N LEU A 321 -4.92 20.14 23.10
CA LEU A 321 -6.05 19.25 23.37
C LEU A 321 -6.12 18.89 24.85
N ARG A 322 -5.01 18.37 25.40
CA ARG A 322 -4.96 17.92 26.79
C ARG A 322 -5.24 19.07 27.77
N LYS A 323 -4.75 20.28 27.48
CA LYS A 323 -5.05 21.49 28.27
C LYS A 323 -6.54 21.82 28.27
N VAL A 324 -7.20 21.79 27.11
CA VAL A 324 -8.63 22.08 27.00
C VAL A 324 -9.47 20.99 27.67
N GLN A 325 -9.14 19.72 27.47
CA GLN A 325 -9.84 18.58 28.10
C GLN A 325 -9.77 18.62 29.63
N ALA A 326 -8.64 19.08 30.19
CA ALA A 326 -8.49 19.24 31.64
C ALA A 326 -9.48 20.23 32.26
N LEU A 327 -10.03 21.18 31.49
CA LEU A 327 -11.06 22.12 31.94
C LEU A 327 -12.46 21.50 32.04
N LYS A 328 -12.67 20.32 31.41
CA LYS A 328 -13.96 19.57 31.42
C LYS A 328 -15.17 20.40 30.96
N GLU A 329 -14.96 21.30 30.01
CA GLU A 329 -16.04 22.08 29.40
C GLU A 329 -16.94 21.20 28.53
N LYS A 330 -18.19 21.63 28.33
CA LYS A 330 -19.12 20.94 27.43
C LYS A 330 -18.59 21.00 26.01
N SER A 331 -18.73 19.89 25.28
CA SER A 331 -18.22 19.82 23.91
C SER A 331 -19.05 20.71 22.99
N PHE A 332 -18.38 21.48 22.13
CA PHE A 332 -19.07 22.22 21.06
C PHE A 332 -19.87 21.29 20.14
N ALA A 333 -19.47 20.02 20.03
CA ALA A 333 -20.21 18.99 19.28
C ALA A 333 -21.64 18.77 19.79
N GLU A 334 -21.95 19.09 21.05
CA GLU A 334 -23.30 18.96 21.61
C GLU A 334 -24.28 20.01 21.08
N VAL A 335 -23.76 21.12 20.55
CA VAL A 335 -24.58 22.26 20.09
C VAL A 335 -24.53 22.47 18.57
N VAL A 336 -23.92 21.54 17.82
CA VAL A 336 -23.86 21.58 16.36
C VAL A 336 -24.32 20.27 15.71
N SER A 337 -24.91 20.38 14.52
CA SER A 337 -25.29 19.22 13.72
C SER A 337 -24.23 18.88 12.68
N SER A 338 -23.89 17.60 12.55
CA SER A 338 -22.93 17.07 11.56
C SER A 338 -23.40 17.24 10.11
N ARG A 339 -24.71 17.32 9.88
CA ARG A 339 -25.32 17.57 8.57
C ARG A 339 -26.56 18.44 8.69
N LYS A 340 -26.75 19.30 7.69
CA LYS A 340 -27.93 20.17 7.59
C LYS A 340 -28.21 20.94 8.89
N PRO A 341 -27.26 21.75 9.41
CA PRO A 341 -27.49 22.54 10.62
C PRO A 341 -28.74 23.44 10.51
N PHE A 342 -29.17 23.77 9.28
CA PHE A 342 -30.37 24.54 8.97
C PHE A 342 -31.44 23.73 8.22
N GLY A 343 -31.38 22.39 8.21
CA GLY A 343 -32.33 21.53 7.48
C GLY A 343 -32.15 21.49 5.96
N LEU A 344 -31.31 22.34 5.38
CA LEU A 344 -31.05 22.43 3.94
C LEU A 344 -29.82 21.59 3.53
N ALA A 345 -29.91 20.90 2.40
CA ALA A 345 -28.74 20.30 1.75
C ALA A 345 -27.92 21.39 1.04
N SER A 346 -26.60 21.18 0.88
CA SER A 346 -25.70 22.12 0.17
C SER A 346 -26.05 22.31 -1.32
N THR A 347 -26.99 21.52 -1.85
CA THR A 347 -27.48 21.60 -3.23
C THR A 347 -28.70 22.50 -3.38
N VAL A 348 -29.30 22.97 -2.28
CA VAL A 348 -30.45 23.89 -2.34
C VAL A 348 -29.96 25.27 -2.79
N LYS A 349 -30.42 25.72 -3.95
CA LYS A 349 -30.24 27.10 -4.42
C LYS A 349 -31.51 27.88 -4.10
N GLY A 350 -31.36 29.09 -3.55
CA GLY A 350 -32.50 30.00 -3.37
C GLY A 350 -33.06 30.43 -4.73
N ASN A 351 -34.36 30.72 -4.76
CA ASN A 351 -34.95 31.42 -5.90
C ASN A 351 -34.60 32.90 -5.75
N ALA A 352 -33.77 33.40 -6.66
CA ALA A 352 -33.42 34.82 -6.75
C ALA A 352 -34.57 35.61 -7.39
#